data_AF-A0A9P4XLI8-F1
#
_entry.id   AF-A0A9P4XLI8-F1
#
_cell.length_a   1.000
_cell.length_b   1.000
_cell.length_c   1.000
_cell.angle_alpha   90.00
_cell.angle_beta   90.00
_cell.angle_gamma   90.00
#
_symmetry.space_group_name_H-M   'P 1'
#
loop_
_entity.id
_entity.type
_entity.pdbx_description
1 polymer ?
#
loop_
_entity_poly.entity_id
_entity_poly.type
_entity_poly.pdbx_seq_one_letter_code
_entity_poly.pdbx_strand_id
1 'polypeptide(L)'
;MEGPGRHRLARIPHFTPDPSRQLSLVAFKDHICFTYLFENCSWAHCWRPMISLTKQDALGPLDYNCSLALAYAYFGVKKHEKKLETDGRILYGKSLHAVKTILESDDKQEIGRTTSAVLILGLIATALDDNPYMKHHDGVIQILKRCGPKHFQQEPLLTAFRRSRGILVCKSFALRRRCFLEEPEWKTIPFQISGKDSSDELLDILCDIPGQAEDCFSSPPNIVSDSHTSSMCQIARLSNQLRIWRRKWDEANPRLATGISTNTKGSQNNIAEALAFYNLKQATEIFTYNAALLYLSQLRDAIQDGRRWTGPLSIVEMDYIMNMTRANPQSPLLQPDPVVFTLQPALEAANIFPYLYHCMRTEKLSDVLVILAPLGIVYCALQSRPNLLSKVAGQFEMPFINEVGSMLQRYSFPSAQAD
;
A
#
# COMPACT_ATOMS: atom_id res chain seq x y z
N MET A 1 32.37 80.55 -23.54
CA MET A 1 32.58 80.47 -22.08
C MET A 1 31.22 80.41 -21.42
N GLU A 2 30.71 79.20 -21.19
CA GLU A 2 29.60 78.91 -20.27
C GLU A 2 29.90 77.55 -19.63
N GLY A 3 29.71 77.45 -18.30
CA GLY A 3 30.24 76.39 -17.44
C GLY A 3 29.50 75.05 -17.49
N PRO A 4 30.01 74.01 -16.81
CA PRO A 4 29.55 72.64 -16.96
C PRO A 4 28.22 72.39 -16.23
N GLY A 5 27.23 71.88 -16.96
CA GLY A 5 25.95 71.44 -16.42
C GLY A 5 26.10 70.22 -15.51
N ARG A 6 25.74 70.36 -14.24
CA ARG A 6 25.61 69.25 -13.30
C ARG A 6 24.45 68.34 -13.72
N HIS A 7 24.75 67.14 -14.21
CA HIS A 7 23.77 66.07 -14.35
C HIS A 7 23.25 65.65 -12.96
N ARG A 8 21.97 65.89 -12.67
CA ARG A 8 21.28 65.26 -11.54
C ARG A 8 21.03 63.79 -11.89
N LEU A 9 21.74 62.89 -11.22
CA LEU A 9 21.34 61.48 -11.14
C LEU A 9 19.97 61.43 -10.45
N ALA A 10 18.96 60.90 -11.16
CA ALA A 10 17.66 60.61 -10.58
C ALA A 10 17.84 59.58 -9.45
N ARG A 11 17.44 59.94 -8.22
CA ARG A 11 17.40 58.99 -7.11
C ARG A 11 16.41 57.87 -7.46
N ILE A 12 16.90 56.65 -7.51
CA ILE A 12 16.06 55.44 -7.48
C ILE A 12 15.28 55.49 -6.16
N PRO A 13 13.95 55.37 -6.15
CA PRO A 13 13.20 55.36 -4.90
C PRO A 13 13.63 54.15 -4.08
N HIS A 14 14.10 54.40 -2.86
CA HIS A 14 14.33 53.35 -1.88
C HIS A 14 13.00 52.66 -1.57
N PHE A 15 12.88 51.40 -1.99
CA PHE A 15 11.81 50.53 -1.53
C PHE A 15 12.09 50.16 -0.08
N THR A 16 11.47 50.87 0.85
CA THR A 16 11.37 50.45 2.25
C THR A 16 10.21 49.48 2.35
N PRO A 17 10.44 48.16 2.56
CA PRO A 17 9.34 47.23 2.77
C PRO A 17 8.58 47.65 4.03
N ASP A 18 7.27 47.84 3.88
CA ASP A 18 6.36 48.16 4.97
C ASP A 18 6.31 46.98 5.96
N PRO A 19 6.79 47.13 7.22
CA PRO A 19 6.79 46.06 8.20
C PRO A 19 5.39 45.63 8.66
N SER A 20 4.34 46.39 8.30
CA SER A 20 2.95 46.07 8.64
C SER A 20 2.25 45.15 7.63
N ARG A 21 2.84 44.94 6.45
CA ARG A 21 2.34 43.96 5.47
C ARG A 21 2.78 42.55 5.86
N GLN A 22 2.04 41.93 6.79
CA GLN A 22 2.13 40.48 6.98
C GLN A 22 1.77 39.78 5.66
N LEU A 23 2.68 38.95 5.16
CA LEU A 23 2.40 38.06 4.03
C LEU A 23 1.22 37.16 4.39
N SER A 24 0.08 37.37 3.73
CA SER A 24 -1.08 36.51 3.89
C SER A 24 -0.79 35.14 3.29
N LEU A 25 -0.57 34.14 4.15
CA LEU A 25 -0.34 32.75 3.74
C LEU A 25 -1.62 32.04 3.26
N VAL A 26 -2.75 32.76 3.16
CA VAL A 26 -4.04 32.21 2.72
C VAL A 26 -3.95 31.57 1.33
N ALA A 27 -3.17 32.16 0.43
CA ALA A 27 -2.94 31.61 -0.91
C ALA A 27 -2.18 30.27 -0.91
N PHE A 28 -1.46 29.96 0.16
CA PHE A 28 -0.65 28.74 0.32
C PHE A 28 -1.28 27.73 1.27
N LYS A 29 -2.48 28.01 1.79
CA LYS A 29 -3.17 27.18 2.80
C LYS A 29 -3.23 25.70 2.40
N ASP A 30 -3.68 25.41 1.18
CA ASP A 30 -3.83 24.05 0.66
C ASP A 30 -2.47 23.32 0.63
N HIS A 31 -1.44 23.99 0.10
CA HIS A 31 -0.09 23.45 0.03
C HIS A 31 0.50 23.19 1.43
N ILE A 32 0.29 24.10 2.38
CA ILE A 32 0.74 23.95 3.78
C ILE A 32 0.07 22.72 4.40
N CYS A 33 -1.24 22.56 4.24
CA CYS A 33 -1.97 21.41 4.79
C CYS A 33 -1.53 20.08 4.15
N PHE A 34 -1.34 20.02 2.83
CA PHE A 34 -0.82 18.81 2.18
C PHE A 34 0.61 18.50 2.61
N THR A 35 1.49 19.50 2.66
CA THR A 35 2.88 19.33 3.11
C THR A 35 2.90 18.77 4.53
N TYR A 36 2.10 19.36 5.43
CA TYR A 36 1.97 18.88 6.80
C TYR A 36 1.47 17.44 6.88
N LEU A 37 0.46 17.06 6.08
CA LEU A 37 -0.05 15.70 6.01
C LEU A 37 1.06 14.71 5.67
N PHE A 38 1.82 14.93 4.60
CA PHE A 38 2.91 14.02 4.22
C PHE A 38 4.11 14.05 5.18
N GLU A 39 4.41 15.19 5.80
CA GLU A 39 5.53 15.26 6.75
C GLU A 39 5.24 14.61 8.10
N ASN A 40 3.97 14.58 8.52
CA ASN A 40 3.58 14.18 9.88
C ASN A 40 2.72 12.92 9.93
N CYS A 41 2.32 12.38 8.77
CA CYS A 41 1.49 11.19 8.68
C CYS A 41 2.14 10.17 7.76
N SER A 42 2.85 9.20 8.34
CA SER A 42 3.70 8.32 7.56
C SER A 42 2.92 7.40 6.62
N TRP A 43 1.68 7.04 6.97
CA TRP A 43 0.82 6.25 6.09
C TRP A 43 0.31 7.05 4.88
N ALA A 44 0.31 8.39 4.91
CA ALA A 44 -0.13 9.20 3.77
C ALA A 44 0.70 8.90 2.51
N HIS A 45 1.97 8.55 2.69
CA HIS A 45 2.85 8.14 1.60
C HIS A 45 2.37 6.87 0.88
N CYS A 46 1.81 5.90 1.60
CA CYS A 46 1.22 4.69 1.00
C CYS A 46 0.05 5.02 0.07
N TRP A 47 -0.66 6.11 0.35
CA TRP A 47 -1.85 6.58 -0.37
C TRP A 47 -1.55 7.71 -1.35
N ARG A 48 -0.28 8.10 -1.53
CA ARG A 48 0.09 9.27 -2.36
C ARG A 48 -0.55 9.25 -3.76
N PRO A 49 -0.59 8.14 -4.52
CA PRO A 49 -1.21 8.16 -5.84
C PRO A 49 -2.71 8.48 -5.79
N MET A 50 -3.39 8.13 -4.69
CA MET A 50 -4.81 8.39 -4.48
C MET A 50 -5.11 9.84 -4.08
N ILE A 51 -4.20 10.47 -3.34
CA ILE A 51 -4.40 11.84 -2.83
C ILE A 51 -4.14 12.83 -3.96
N SER A 52 -5.18 13.52 -4.40
CA SER A 52 -5.09 14.57 -5.41
C SER A 52 -4.55 15.86 -4.79
N LEU A 53 -3.40 16.31 -5.30
CA LEU A 53 -2.70 17.49 -4.81
C LEU A 53 -3.02 18.74 -5.63
N THR A 54 -3.61 18.57 -6.82
CA THR A 54 -3.98 19.67 -7.70
C THR A 54 -5.38 19.49 -8.26
N LYS A 55 -6.05 20.61 -8.56
CA LYS A 55 -7.36 20.60 -9.24
C LYS A 55 -7.30 20.05 -10.67
N GLN A 56 -6.11 19.94 -11.25
CA GLN A 56 -5.88 19.48 -12.62
C GLN A 56 -5.56 17.98 -12.71
N ASP A 57 -5.58 17.26 -11.57
CA ASP A 57 -5.34 15.82 -11.57
C ASP A 57 -6.42 15.08 -12.39
N ALA A 58 -6.01 14.01 -13.08
CA ALA A 58 -6.80 13.32 -14.11
C ALA A 58 -8.18 12.79 -13.63
N LEU A 59 -8.36 12.61 -12.32
CA LEU A 59 -9.61 12.10 -11.73
C LEU A 59 -10.64 13.20 -11.41
N GLY A 60 -10.24 14.48 -11.52
CA GLY A 60 -11.15 15.62 -11.51
C GLY A 60 -11.30 16.34 -10.16
N PRO A 61 -12.12 17.39 -10.12
CA PRO A 61 -12.19 18.33 -8.98
C PRO A 61 -12.78 17.72 -7.70
N LEU A 62 -13.56 16.64 -7.80
CA LEU A 62 -14.14 15.97 -6.65
C LEU A 62 -13.06 15.30 -5.79
N ASP A 63 -12.12 14.59 -6.40
CA ASP A 63 -11.01 13.93 -5.72
C ASP A 63 -10.10 14.93 -5.01
N TYR A 64 -9.85 16.08 -5.65
CA TYR A 64 -9.13 17.19 -5.03
C TYR A 64 -9.86 17.70 -3.78
N ASN A 65 -11.17 17.90 -3.85
CA ASN A 65 -11.96 18.37 -2.70
C ASN A 65 -11.97 17.35 -1.55
N CYS A 66 -12.06 16.05 -1.85
CA CYS A 66 -11.92 14.99 -0.85
C CYS A 66 -10.51 15.00 -0.21
N SER A 67 -9.47 15.16 -1.03
CA SER A 67 -8.07 15.21 -0.57
C SER A 67 -7.81 16.45 0.28
N LEU A 68 -8.40 17.58 -0.07
CA LEU A 68 -8.32 18.81 0.71
C LEU A 68 -9.07 18.70 2.03
N ALA A 69 -10.24 18.07 2.03
CA ALA A 69 -10.99 17.78 3.25
C ALA A 69 -10.14 16.96 4.24
N LEU A 70 -9.45 15.93 3.74
CA LEU A 70 -8.52 15.13 4.53
C LEU A 70 -7.39 15.98 5.11
N ALA A 71 -6.70 16.75 4.27
CA ALA A 71 -5.56 17.55 4.70
C ALA A 71 -5.96 18.62 5.74
N TYR A 72 -7.09 19.29 5.54
CA TYR A 72 -7.60 20.31 6.46
C TYR A 72 -8.03 19.70 7.78
N ALA A 73 -8.80 18.61 7.74
CA ALA A 73 -9.29 17.98 8.96
C ALA A 73 -8.13 17.38 9.78
N TYR A 74 -7.16 16.73 9.12
CA TYR A 74 -5.96 16.21 9.78
C TYR A 74 -5.12 17.33 10.41
N PHE A 75 -4.83 18.40 9.66
CA PHE A 75 -4.08 19.54 10.20
C PHE A 75 -4.82 20.18 11.38
N GLY A 76 -6.11 20.47 11.20
CA GLY A 76 -6.97 21.10 12.20
C GLY A 76 -6.98 20.33 13.52
N VAL A 77 -7.19 19.02 13.47
CA VAL A 77 -7.17 18.15 14.66
C VAL A 77 -5.79 18.12 15.29
N LYS A 78 -4.72 17.86 14.51
CA LYS A 78 -3.36 17.68 15.05
C LYS A 78 -2.70 18.96 15.56
N LYS A 79 -3.09 20.13 15.04
CA LYS A 79 -2.62 21.44 15.52
C LYS A 79 -3.61 22.19 16.39
N HIS A 80 -4.77 21.58 16.70
CA HIS A 80 -5.86 22.22 17.44
C HIS A 80 -6.37 23.52 16.79
N GLU A 81 -6.32 23.60 15.46
CA GLU A 81 -6.78 24.73 14.66
C GLU A 81 -8.27 24.55 14.28
N LYS A 82 -9.17 25.00 15.15
CA LYS A 82 -10.63 24.80 15.03
C LYS A 82 -11.22 25.23 13.69
N LYS A 83 -10.70 26.30 13.09
CA LYS A 83 -11.17 26.78 11.78
C LYS A 83 -10.86 25.77 10.69
N LEU A 84 -9.63 25.24 10.64
CA LEU A 84 -9.22 24.22 9.67
C LEU A 84 -9.97 22.91 9.87
N GLU A 85 -10.18 22.51 11.14
CA GLU A 85 -11.00 21.34 11.45
C GLU A 85 -12.43 21.51 10.90
N THR A 86 -13.04 22.66 11.17
CA THR A 86 -14.41 22.97 10.70
C THR A 86 -14.48 23.03 9.17
N ASP A 87 -13.53 23.71 8.53
CA ASP A 87 -13.43 23.79 7.07
C ASP A 87 -13.30 22.39 6.45
N GLY A 88 -12.47 21.52 7.04
CA GLY A 88 -12.29 20.13 6.62
C GLY A 88 -13.58 19.31 6.72
N ARG A 89 -14.32 19.41 7.84
CA ARG A 89 -15.61 18.74 8.03
C ARG A 89 -16.68 19.25 7.05
N ILE A 90 -16.71 20.55 6.78
CA ILE A 90 -17.62 21.15 5.78
C ILE A 90 -17.29 20.62 4.37
N LEU A 91 -16.02 20.58 3.99
CA LEU A 91 -15.60 20.04 2.69
C LEU A 91 -15.91 18.54 2.56
N TYR A 92 -15.74 17.77 3.63
CA TYR A 92 -16.14 16.37 3.69
C TYR A 92 -17.64 16.20 3.39
N GLY A 93 -18.51 16.95 4.09
CA GLY A 93 -19.96 16.90 3.89
C GLY A 93 -20.39 17.33 2.48
N LYS A 94 -19.77 18.39 1.92
CA LYS A 94 -20.00 18.82 0.53
C LYS A 94 -19.61 17.75 -0.48
N SER A 95 -18.46 17.11 -0.27
CA SER A 95 -17.96 16.07 -1.17
C SER A 95 -18.85 14.83 -1.12
N LEU A 96 -19.34 14.44 0.07
CA LEU A 96 -20.29 13.35 0.22
C LEU A 96 -21.62 13.64 -0.50
N HIS A 97 -22.13 14.87 -0.42
CA HIS A 97 -23.32 15.29 -1.16
C HIS A 97 -23.09 15.22 -2.68
N ALA A 98 -21.96 15.71 -3.17
CA ALA A 98 -21.61 15.64 -4.59
C ALA A 98 -21.50 14.20 -5.09
N VAL A 99 -20.84 13.30 -4.33
CA VAL A 99 -20.83 11.86 -4.63
C VAL A 99 -22.26 11.33 -4.71
N LYS A 100 -23.10 11.61 -3.71
CA LYS A 100 -24.49 11.17 -3.69
C LYS A 100 -25.26 11.61 -4.94
N THR A 101 -25.15 12.87 -5.33
CA THR A 101 -25.80 13.40 -6.55
C THR A 101 -25.33 12.67 -7.81
N ILE A 102 -24.03 12.39 -7.95
CA ILE A 102 -23.51 11.62 -9.09
C ILE A 102 -24.04 10.18 -9.04
N LEU A 103 -24.13 9.57 -7.86
CA LEU A 103 -24.69 8.23 -7.69
C LEU A 103 -26.20 8.16 -7.98
N GLU A 104 -26.93 9.28 -7.94
CA GLU A 104 -28.34 9.35 -8.33
C GLU A 104 -28.52 9.46 -9.86
N SER A 105 -27.45 9.70 -10.62
CA SER A 105 -27.49 9.69 -12.09
C SER A 105 -27.46 8.25 -12.63
N ASP A 106 -27.69 8.10 -13.94
CA ASP A 106 -27.53 6.83 -14.67
C ASP A 106 -26.22 6.76 -15.48
N ASP A 107 -25.37 7.79 -15.38
CA ASP A 107 -24.10 7.84 -16.10
C ASP A 107 -23.04 6.97 -15.39
N LYS A 108 -22.85 5.76 -15.90
CA LYS A 108 -21.85 4.81 -15.37
C LYS A 108 -20.41 5.32 -15.46
N GLN A 109 -20.11 6.21 -16.39
CA GLN A 109 -18.78 6.79 -16.51
C GLN A 109 -18.54 7.80 -15.38
N GLU A 110 -19.50 8.67 -15.10
CA GLU A 110 -19.42 9.59 -13.96
C GLU A 110 -19.45 8.86 -12.62
N ILE A 111 -20.34 7.86 -12.47
CA ILE A 111 -20.38 7.02 -11.27
C ILE A 111 -19.03 6.33 -11.06
N GLY A 112 -18.44 5.77 -12.11
CA GLY A 112 -17.13 5.11 -12.03
C GLY A 112 -16.01 6.05 -11.56
N ARG A 113 -16.06 7.34 -11.90
CA ARG A 113 -15.07 8.33 -11.43
C ARG A 113 -15.14 8.58 -9.93
N THR A 114 -16.26 8.28 -9.27
CA THR A 114 -16.41 8.51 -7.83
C THR A 114 -15.67 7.49 -6.96
N THR A 115 -15.15 6.39 -7.51
CA THR A 115 -14.47 5.35 -6.70
C THR A 115 -13.31 5.92 -5.89
N SER A 116 -12.49 6.78 -6.51
CA SER A 116 -11.34 7.38 -5.83
C SER A 116 -11.77 8.35 -4.73
N ALA A 117 -12.71 9.26 -5.02
CA ALA A 117 -13.33 10.13 -4.03
C ALA A 117 -13.85 9.36 -2.81
N VAL A 118 -14.60 8.27 -3.03
CA VAL A 118 -15.18 7.47 -1.94
C VAL A 118 -14.10 6.81 -1.08
N LEU A 119 -13.01 6.33 -1.68
CA LEU A 119 -11.87 5.79 -0.95
C LEU A 119 -11.15 6.86 -0.12
N ILE A 120 -10.95 8.07 -0.66
CA ILE A 120 -10.35 9.19 0.08
C ILE A 120 -11.25 9.60 1.25
N LEU A 121 -12.58 9.64 1.07
CA LEU A 121 -13.52 9.88 2.18
C LEU A 121 -13.41 8.80 3.26
N GLY A 122 -13.23 7.53 2.88
CA GLY A 122 -12.99 6.45 3.83
C GLY A 122 -11.68 6.59 4.62
N LEU A 123 -10.66 7.20 4.01
CA LEU A 123 -9.40 7.50 4.67
C LEU A 123 -9.57 8.54 5.78
N ILE A 124 -10.43 9.55 5.57
CA ILE A 124 -10.76 10.57 6.57
C ILE A 124 -11.41 9.90 7.79
N ALA A 125 -12.40 9.03 7.58
CA ALA A 125 -13.08 8.30 8.66
C ALA A 125 -12.11 7.41 9.45
N THR A 126 -11.14 6.80 8.77
CA THR A 126 -10.11 5.95 9.41
C THR A 126 -9.09 6.78 10.19
N ALA A 127 -8.69 7.94 9.65
CA ALA A 127 -7.63 8.77 10.23
C ALA A 127 -8.08 9.61 11.43
N LEU A 128 -9.38 9.93 11.53
CA LEU A 128 -9.90 10.92 12.49
C LEU A 128 -10.93 10.36 13.48
N ASP A 129 -11.78 9.42 13.04
CA ASP A 129 -12.92 8.98 13.85
C ASP A 129 -12.69 7.61 14.51
N ASP A 130 -11.45 7.07 14.44
CA ASP A 130 -11.07 5.71 14.86
C ASP A 130 -12.11 4.66 14.43
N ASN A 131 -12.75 4.89 13.27
CA ASN A 131 -13.85 4.10 12.78
C ASN A 131 -13.30 3.07 11.78
N PRO A 132 -13.07 1.82 12.21
CA PRO A 132 -12.46 0.81 11.36
C PRO A 132 -13.44 0.25 10.32
N TYR A 133 -14.72 0.63 10.37
CA TYR A 133 -15.77 0.04 9.54
C TYR A 133 -15.56 0.44 8.08
N MET A 134 -15.22 -0.54 7.26
CA MET A 134 -14.89 -0.39 5.84
C MET A 134 -16.12 -0.14 4.94
N LYS A 135 -17.07 0.69 5.40
CA LYS A 135 -18.31 1.02 4.67
C LYS A 135 -18.04 1.74 3.36
N HIS A 136 -17.03 2.62 3.33
CA HIS A 136 -16.59 3.27 2.09
C HIS A 136 -16.10 2.25 1.06
N HIS A 137 -15.40 1.19 1.52
CA HIS A 137 -15.00 0.10 0.63
C HIS A 137 -16.21 -0.68 0.11
N ASP A 138 -17.26 -0.91 0.95
CA ASP A 138 -18.51 -1.51 0.47
C ASP A 138 -19.19 -0.64 -0.58
N GLY A 139 -19.23 0.68 -0.38
CA GLY A 139 -19.72 1.63 -1.37
C GLY A 139 -18.98 1.52 -2.71
N VAL A 140 -17.64 1.42 -2.67
CA VAL A 140 -16.83 1.22 -3.89
C VAL A 140 -17.14 -0.10 -4.56
N ILE A 141 -17.33 -1.19 -3.81
CA ILE A 141 -17.76 -2.48 -4.39
C ILE A 141 -19.08 -2.32 -5.16
N GLN A 142 -20.07 -1.63 -4.57
CA GLN A 142 -21.36 -1.40 -5.23
C GLN A 142 -21.22 -0.52 -6.48
N ILE A 143 -20.38 0.52 -6.43
CA ILE A 143 -20.07 1.37 -7.58
C ILE A 143 -19.46 0.55 -8.72
N LEU A 144 -18.42 -0.24 -8.41
CA LEU A 144 -17.77 -1.11 -9.39
C LEU A 144 -18.79 -2.06 -10.02
N LYS A 145 -19.57 -2.77 -9.21
CA LYS A 145 -20.60 -3.71 -9.70
C LYS A 145 -21.67 -3.02 -10.55
N ARG A 146 -22.13 -1.82 -10.19
CA ARG A 146 -23.12 -1.05 -10.96
C ARG A 146 -22.58 -0.64 -12.33
N CYS A 147 -21.33 -0.19 -12.40
CA CYS A 147 -20.68 0.14 -13.66
C CYS A 147 -20.43 -1.13 -14.49
N GLY A 148 -19.91 -2.17 -13.86
CA GLY A 148 -19.45 -3.40 -14.52
C GLY A 148 -18.05 -3.25 -15.14
N PRO A 149 -17.34 -4.36 -15.36
CA PRO A 149 -15.91 -4.34 -15.66
C PRO A 149 -15.55 -3.65 -16.99
N LYS A 150 -16.45 -3.68 -17.98
CA LYS A 150 -16.25 -3.06 -19.31
C LYS A 150 -16.05 -1.53 -19.23
N HIS A 151 -16.61 -0.86 -18.22
CA HIS A 151 -16.49 0.59 -18.10
C HIS A 151 -15.10 1.05 -17.62
N PHE A 152 -14.26 0.13 -17.15
CA PHE A 152 -12.92 0.43 -16.62
C PHE A 152 -11.80 0.08 -17.60
N GLN A 153 -12.09 0.03 -18.91
CA GLN A 153 -11.11 -0.35 -19.94
C GLN A 153 -10.15 0.75 -20.37
N GLN A 154 -10.46 2.01 -20.06
CA GLN A 154 -9.72 3.18 -20.54
C GLN A 154 -9.44 4.17 -19.40
N GLU A 155 -8.43 5.00 -19.59
CA GLU A 155 -8.11 6.06 -18.64
C GLU A 155 -9.18 7.16 -18.63
N PRO A 156 -9.43 7.81 -17.48
CA PRO A 156 -8.76 7.60 -16.18
C PRO A 156 -9.39 6.48 -15.33
N LEU A 157 -10.45 5.82 -15.82
CA LEU A 157 -11.19 4.81 -15.05
C LEU A 157 -10.37 3.54 -14.81
N LEU A 158 -9.51 3.15 -15.75
CA LEU A 158 -8.61 2.01 -15.55
C LEU A 158 -7.66 2.25 -14.36
N THR A 159 -7.06 3.44 -14.24
CA THR A 159 -6.26 3.81 -13.07
C THR A 159 -7.08 3.78 -11.77
N ALA A 160 -8.30 4.32 -11.78
CA ALA A 160 -9.19 4.29 -10.62
C ALA A 160 -9.54 2.85 -10.21
N PHE A 161 -9.76 1.97 -11.20
CA PHE A 161 -9.99 0.55 -10.98
C PHE A 161 -8.76 -0.13 -10.37
N ARG A 162 -7.56 0.03 -10.93
CA ARG A 162 -6.30 -0.54 -10.38
C ARG A 162 -6.09 -0.18 -8.92
N ARG A 163 -6.27 1.09 -8.57
CA ARG A 163 -6.15 1.57 -7.18
C ARG A 163 -7.21 0.97 -6.28
N SER A 164 -8.46 0.90 -6.77
CA SER A 164 -9.55 0.26 -6.04
C SER A 164 -9.27 -1.23 -5.77
N ARG A 165 -8.72 -1.97 -6.75
CA ARG A 165 -8.35 -3.38 -6.57
C ARG A 165 -7.39 -3.56 -5.39
N GLY A 166 -6.34 -2.76 -5.31
CA GLY A 166 -5.37 -2.84 -4.21
C GLY A 166 -6.01 -2.67 -2.83
N ILE A 167 -6.90 -1.70 -2.68
CA ILE A 167 -7.60 -1.43 -1.41
C ILE A 167 -8.63 -2.52 -1.08
N LEU A 168 -9.35 -3.03 -2.08
CA LEU A 168 -10.34 -4.08 -1.88
C LEU A 168 -9.70 -5.44 -1.58
N VAL A 169 -8.53 -5.73 -2.14
CA VAL A 169 -7.69 -6.87 -1.73
C VAL A 169 -7.30 -6.73 -0.25
N CYS A 170 -6.88 -5.53 0.20
CA CYS A 170 -6.60 -5.31 1.62
C CYS A 170 -7.80 -5.59 2.51
N LYS A 171 -8.99 -5.12 2.12
CA LYS A 171 -10.23 -5.44 2.82
C LYS A 171 -10.47 -6.95 2.90
N SER A 172 -10.35 -7.66 1.79
CA SER A 172 -10.56 -9.11 1.73
C SER A 172 -9.59 -9.89 2.61
N PHE A 173 -8.30 -9.52 2.64
CA PHE A 173 -7.34 -10.12 3.57
C PHE A 173 -7.66 -9.81 5.04
N ALA A 174 -7.98 -8.55 5.36
CA ALA A 174 -8.28 -8.13 6.73
C ALA A 174 -9.54 -8.82 7.29
N LEU A 175 -10.54 -9.04 6.44
CA LEU A 175 -11.78 -9.73 6.81
C LEU A 175 -11.69 -11.25 6.63
N ARG A 176 -10.65 -11.74 5.95
CA ARG A 176 -10.47 -13.14 5.55
C ARG A 176 -11.70 -13.66 4.80
N ARG A 177 -12.17 -12.82 3.89
CA ARG A 177 -13.32 -13.10 3.02
C ARG A 177 -12.93 -12.95 1.57
N ARG A 178 -13.52 -13.80 0.75
CA ARG A 178 -13.40 -13.82 -0.70
C ARG A 178 -13.60 -12.43 -1.30
N CYS A 179 -12.79 -12.12 -2.30
CA CYS A 179 -12.87 -10.87 -3.03
C CYS A 179 -13.72 -11.10 -4.28
N PHE A 180 -14.76 -10.30 -4.55
CA PHE A 180 -15.52 -10.44 -5.81
C PHE A 180 -14.64 -10.23 -7.05
N LEU A 181 -13.50 -9.53 -6.90
CA LEU A 181 -12.50 -9.35 -7.96
C LEU A 181 -11.74 -10.65 -8.31
N GLU A 182 -12.00 -11.75 -7.61
CA GLU A 182 -11.50 -13.07 -8.00
C GLU A 182 -12.21 -13.61 -9.25
N GLU A 183 -13.42 -13.12 -9.53
CA GLU A 183 -14.24 -13.54 -10.66
C GLU A 183 -13.50 -13.26 -12.00
N PRO A 184 -13.51 -14.20 -12.97
CA PRO A 184 -12.70 -14.09 -14.19
C PRO A 184 -12.95 -12.81 -15.01
N GLU A 185 -14.18 -12.31 -15.03
CA GLU A 185 -14.54 -11.09 -15.75
C GLU A 185 -13.81 -9.85 -15.22
N TRP A 186 -13.62 -9.75 -13.89
CA TRP A 186 -12.93 -8.63 -13.24
C TRP A 186 -11.42 -8.67 -13.43
N LYS A 187 -10.86 -9.85 -13.72
CA LYS A 187 -9.45 -10.03 -14.06
C LYS A 187 -9.17 -9.84 -15.54
N THR A 188 -10.16 -9.96 -16.42
CA THR A 188 -9.92 -9.99 -17.88
C THR A 188 -10.48 -8.77 -18.58
N ILE A 189 -11.76 -8.46 -18.40
CA ILE A 189 -12.48 -7.45 -19.18
C ILE A 189 -11.87 -6.05 -19.02
N PRO A 190 -11.52 -5.54 -17.82
CA PRO A 190 -10.95 -4.19 -17.69
C PRO A 190 -9.62 -4.00 -18.42
N PHE A 191 -8.89 -5.08 -18.72
CA PHE A 191 -7.57 -5.03 -19.32
C PHE A 191 -7.55 -5.38 -20.82
N GLN A 192 -8.71 -5.55 -21.45
CA GLN A 192 -8.80 -5.96 -22.86
C GLN A 192 -8.22 -4.93 -23.85
N ILE A 193 -8.23 -3.65 -23.51
CA ILE A 193 -7.72 -2.57 -24.39
C ILE A 193 -6.27 -2.24 -24.06
N SER A 194 -5.98 -1.91 -22.80
CA SER A 194 -4.65 -1.42 -22.38
C SER A 194 -3.65 -2.52 -22.01
N GLY A 195 -4.09 -3.78 -21.88
CA GLY A 195 -3.27 -4.87 -21.37
C GLY A 195 -3.01 -4.79 -19.86
N LYS A 196 -2.39 -5.84 -19.33
CA LYS A 196 -1.92 -5.92 -17.94
C LYS A 196 -0.44 -5.62 -17.86
N ASP A 197 -0.03 -5.03 -16.75
CA ASP A 197 1.35 -5.06 -16.33
C ASP A 197 1.62 -6.15 -15.27
N SER A 198 2.88 -6.27 -14.87
CA SER A 198 3.32 -7.22 -13.85
C SER A 198 2.58 -7.07 -12.50
N SER A 199 2.23 -5.84 -12.12
CA SER A 199 1.49 -5.56 -10.88
C SER A 199 0.02 -6.00 -10.98
N ASP A 200 -0.61 -5.81 -12.14
CA ASP A 200 -1.97 -6.27 -12.43
C ASP A 200 -2.07 -7.80 -12.34
N GLU A 201 -1.08 -8.52 -12.89
CA GLU A 201 -0.99 -9.99 -12.82
C GLU A 201 -0.79 -10.49 -11.39
N LEU A 202 0.06 -9.82 -10.60
CA LEU A 202 0.27 -10.19 -9.21
C LEU A 202 -1.00 -9.97 -8.38
N LEU A 203 -1.69 -8.84 -8.59
CA LEU A 203 -2.96 -8.57 -7.92
C LEU A 203 -4.06 -9.55 -8.28
N ASP A 204 -4.08 -10.12 -9.49
CA ASP A 204 -5.02 -11.19 -9.86
C ASP A 204 -4.87 -12.41 -8.97
N ILE A 205 -3.63 -12.78 -8.65
CA ILE A 205 -3.33 -13.90 -7.76
C ILE A 205 -3.76 -13.54 -6.33
N LEU A 206 -3.45 -12.33 -5.86
CA LEU A 206 -3.85 -11.87 -4.52
C LEU A 206 -5.37 -11.85 -4.32
N CYS A 207 -6.17 -11.56 -5.36
CA CYS A 207 -7.63 -11.61 -5.26
C CYS A 207 -8.17 -13.01 -4.87
N ASP A 208 -7.48 -14.09 -5.27
CA ASP A 208 -7.92 -15.47 -5.03
C ASP A 208 -7.59 -15.98 -3.61
N ILE A 209 -6.54 -15.43 -2.99
CA ILE A 209 -5.99 -15.96 -1.73
C ILE A 209 -6.99 -15.84 -0.56
N PRO A 210 -7.69 -14.71 -0.33
CA PRO A 210 -8.62 -14.58 0.78
C PRO A 210 -9.76 -15.61 0.76
N GLY A 211 -10.23 -16.03 -0.42
CA GLY A 211 -11.25 -17.07 -0.53
C GLY A 211 -10.77 -18.42 0.00
N GLN A 212 -9.47 -18.71 -0.14
CA GLN A 212 -8.89 -19.94 0.42
C GLN A 212 -8.87 -19.92 1.94
N ALA A 213 -8.54 -18.78 2.54
CA ALA A 213 -8.64 -18.63 3.99
C ALA A 213 -10.09 -18.82 4.46
N GLU A 214 -11.05 -18.17 3.79
CA GLU A 214 -12.48 -18.31 4.12
C GLU A 214 -12.93 -19.78 4.08
N ASP A 215 -12.64 -20.50 3.00
CA ASP A 215 -13.01 -21.91 2.84
C ASP A 215 -12.35 -22.80 3.92
N CYS A 216 -11.08 -22.55 4.25
CA CYS A 216 -10.33 -23.32 5.23
C CYS A 216 -10.84 -23.13 6.66
N PHE A 217 -11.23 -21.91 7.03
CA PHE A 217 -11.67 -21.59 8.40
C PHE A 217 -13.19 -21.73 8.61
N SER A 218 -13.98 -21.87 7.55
CA SER A 218 -15.45 -22.04 7.64
C SER A 218 -15.91 -23.50 7.72
N SER A 219 -15.01 -24.47 7.50
CA SER A 219 -15.36 -25.90 7.47
C SER A 219 -15.44 -26.50 8.88
N PRO A 220 -16.53 -27.20 9.27
CA PRO A 220 -16.63 -27.86 10.56
C PRO A 220 -15.65 -29.05 10.66
N PRO A 221 -15.10 -29.34 11.85
CA PRO A 221 -13.98 -30.28 12.05
C PRO A 221 -14.27 -31.75 11.71
N ASN A 222 -15.49 -32.10 11.30
CA ASN A 222 -15.94 -33.49 11.06
C ASN A 222 -16.21 -33.83 9.57
N ILE A 223 -15.94 -32.94 8.60
CA ILE A 223 -16.14 -33.17 7.15
C ILE A 223 -14.82 -32.91 6.39
N VAL A 224 -13.74 -33.59 6.80
CA VAL A 224 -12.35 -33.13 6.58
C VAL A 224 -11.61 -33.80 5.40
N SER A 225 -12.12 -34.87 4.75
CA SER A 225 -11.31 -35.55 3.71
C SER A 225 -11.27 -34.82 2.35
N ASP A 226 -12.42 -34.40 1.83
CA ASP A 226 -12.52 -33.95 0.44
C ASP A 226 -12.31 -32.42 0.31
N SER A 227 -12.76 -31.66 1.31
CA SER A 227 -12.62 -30.21 1.38
C SER A 227 -11.16 -29.77 1.56
N HIS A 228 -10.40 -30.42 2.45
CA HIS A 228 -8.99 -30.12 2.69
C HIS A 228 -8.12 -30.46 1.48
N THR A 229 -8.43 -31.55 0.77
CA THR A 229 -7.72 -31.93 -0.45
C THR A 229 -7.93 -30.87 -1.55
N SER A 230 -9.16 -30.36 -1.70
CA SER A 230 -9.47 -29.27 -2.63
C SER A 230 -8.72 -27.97 -2.27
N SER A 231 -8.78 -27.55 -1.01
CA SER A 231 -8.07 -26.34 -0.53
C SER A 231 -6.55 -26.45 -0.69
N MET A 232 -5.96 -27.61 -0.39
CA MET A 232 -4.53 -27.87 -0.57
C MET A 232 -4.12 -27.82 -2.05
N CYS A 233 -4.93 -28.39 -2.94
CA CYS A 233 -4.71 -28.31 -4.39
C CYS A 233 -4.73 -26.84 -4.86
N GLN A 234 -5.68 -26.06 -4.35
CA GLN A 234 -5.83 -24.66 -4.71
C GLN A 234 -4.70 -23.78 -4.16
N ILE A 235 -4.25 -24.01 -2.92
CA ILE A 235 -3.07 -23.36 -2.34
C ILE A 235 -1.80 -23.69 -3.14
N ALA A 236 -1.64 -24.96 -3.55
CA ALA A 236 -0.52 -25.39 -4.39
C ALA A 236 -0.57 -24.71 -5.77
N ARG A 237 -1.77 -24.60 -6.38
CA ARG A 237 -1.99 -23.90 -7.64
C ARG A 237 -1.60 -22.42 -7.53
N LEU A 238 -2.08 -21.70 -6.53
CA LEU A 238 -1.75 -20.29 -6.32
C LEU A 238 -0.26 -20.09 -6.03
N SER A 239 0.35 -20.96 -5.24
CA SER A 239 1.79 -20.94 -4.98
C SER A 239 2.61 -21.14 -6.26
N ASN A 240 2.17 -22.04 -7.15
CA ASN A 240 2.80 -22.24 -8.45
C ASN A 240 2.62 -21.02 -9.38
N GLN A 241 1.45 -20.38 -9.36
CA GLN A 241 1.22 -19.14 -10.12
C GLN A 241 2.15 -18.02 -9.67
N LEU A 242 2.36 -17.85 -8.36
CA LEU A 242 3.34 -16.90 -7.83
C LEU A 242 4.75 -17.22 -8.33
N ARG A 243 5.18 -18.49 -8.30
CA ARG A 243 6.52 -18.87 -8.80
C ARG A 243 6.70 -18.63 -10.29
N ILE A 244 5.68 -18.91 -11.10
CA ILE A 244 5.69 -18.62 -12.54
C ILE A 244 5.79 -17.10 -12.76
N TRP A 245 4.99 -16.32 -12.03
CA TRP A 245 5.05 -14.86 -12.09
C TRP A 245 6.46 -14.37 -11.71
N ARG A 246 7.07 -14.92 -10.66
CA ARG A 246 8.40 -14.52 -10.21
C ARG A 246 9.47 -14.81 -11.26
N ARG A 247 9.43 -15.97 -11.90
CA ARG A 247 10.36 -16.30 -13.01
C ARG A 247 10.24 -15.32 -14.16
N LYS A 248 9.01 -15.02 -14.61
CA LYS A 248 8.77 -14.00 -15.65
C LYS A 248 9.27 -12.62 -15.23
N TRP A 249 9.06 -12.26 -13.96
CA TRP A 249 9.55 -11.00 -13.42
C TRP A 249 11.07 -10.93 -13.45
N ASP A 250 11.77 -11.97 -13.00
CA ASP A 250 13.24 -12.03 -13.00
C ASP A 250 13.81 -11.97 -14.44
N GLU A 251 13.17 -12.64 -15.40
CA GLU A 251 13.52 -12.58 -16.84
C GLU A 251 13.36 -11.17 -17.43
N ALA A 252 12.30 -10.46 -17.06
CA ALA A 252 12.03 -9.10 -17.52
C ALA A 252 12.86 -8.02 -16.79
N ASN A 253 13.38 -8.33 -15.59
CA ASN A 253 14.04 -7.38 -14.69
C ASN A 253 15.44 -7.87 -14.25
N PRO A 254 16.36 -8.18 -15.19
CA PRO A 254 17.66 -8.72 -14.82
C PRO A 254 18.49 -7.71 -14.02
N ARG A 255 19.03 -8.14 -12.87
CA ARG A 255 19.97 -7.36 -12.02
C ARG A 255 19.41 -6.04 -11.46
N LEU A 256 18.09 -5.90 -11.32
CA LEU A 256 17.48 -4.68 -10.79
C LEU A 256 17.45 -4.58 -9.26
N ALA A 257 17.86 -5.64 -8.56
CA ALA A 257 18.05 -5.63 -7.12
C ALA A 257 19.53 -5.68 -6.74
N THR A 258 19.93 -4.88 -5.75
CA THR A 258 21.32 -4.81 -5.25
C THR A 258 21.35 -4.82 -3.73
N GLY A 259 22.29 -5.56 -3.13
CA GLY A 259 22.52 -5.52 -1.69
C GLY A 259 23.19 -4.21 -1.26
N ILE A 260 22.70 -3.62 -0.17
CA ILE A 260 23.25 -2.41 0.46
C ILE A 260 23.64 -2.76 1.89
N SER A 261 24.90 -2.47 2.24
CA SER A 261 25.35 -2.52 3.62
C SER A 261 24.79 -1.33 4.39
N THR A 262 23.78 -1.56 5.25
CA THR A 262 23.32 -0.52 6.17
C THR A 262 24.29 -0.43 7.34
N ASN A 263 25.05 0.64 7.43
CA ASN A 263 25.86 0.97 8.61
C ASN A 263 24.94 1.41 9.75
N THR A 264 24.25 0.46 10.38
CA THR A 264 23.56 0.71 11.65
C THR A 264 24.63 0.87 12.74
N LYS A 265 24.85 2.10 13.18
CA LYS A 265 25.72 2.39 14.33
C LYS A 265 25.15 1.66 15.56
N GLY A 266 25.78 0.55 15.97
CA GLY A 266 25.54 -0.05 17.29
C GLY A 266 25.38 -1.58 17.37
N SER A 267 25.18 -2.31 16.27
CA SER A 267 25.12 -3.78 16.34
C SER A 267 26.41 -4.42 15.84
N GLN A 268 27.25 -4.88 16.77
CA GLN A 268 28.51 -5.57 16.46
C GLN A 268 28.36 -6.97 15.84
N ASN A 269 27.16 -7.41 15.48
CA ASN A 269 26.96 -8.70 14.82
C ASN A 269 25.93 -8.61 13.69
N ASN A 270 26.41 -8.97 12.49
CA ASN A 270 25.71 -9.24 11.23
C ASN A 270 25.12 -8.03 10.48
N ILE A 271 25.78 -7.72 9.36
CA ILE A 271 25.30 -6.89 8.27
C ILE A 271 23.98 -7.52 7.77
N ALA A 272 22.84 -6.95 8.16
CA ALA A 272 21.60 -7.26 7.48
C ALA A 272 21.59 -6.42 6.18
N GLU A 273 22.04 -7.01 5.07
CA GLU A 273 22.08 -6.34 3.78
C GLU A 273 20.65 -5.96 3.37
N ALA A 274 20.35 -4.66 3.35
CA ALA A 274 19.08 -4.18 2.81
C ALA A 274 19.11 -4.35 1.28
N LEU A 275 17.97 -4.61 0.67
CA LEU A 275 17.83 -4.74 -0.77
C LEU A 275 17.36 -3.41 -1.36
N ALA A 276 18.13 -2.84 -2.27
CA ALA A 276 17.67 -1.76 -3.13
C ALA A 276 17.15 -2.29 -4.46
N PHE A 277 16.25 -1.52 -5.05
CA PHE A 277 15.68 -1.76 -6.36
C PHE A 277 15.90 -0.56 -7.28
N TYR A 278 15.55 -0.70 -8.55
CA TYR A 278 15.57 0.42 -9.49
C TYR A 278 14.49 1.47 -9.16
N ASN A 279 13.30 1.05 -8.70
CA ASN A 279 12.22 1.96 -8.31
C ASN A 279 11.26 1.34 -7.28
N LEU A 280 10.36 2.17 -6.73
CA LEU A 280 9.33 1.76 -5.77
C LEU A 280 8.40 0.66 -6.31
N LYS A 281 8.09 0.65 -7.62
CA LYS A 281 7.20 -0.34 -8.24
C LYS A 281 7.75 -1.76 -8.07
N GLN A 282 8.99 -1.96 -8.46
CA GLN A 282 9.68 -3.25 -8.41
C GLN A 282 9.86 -3.76 -6.98
N ALA A 283 10.26 -2.87 -6.07
CA ALA A 283 10.35 -3.22 -4.67
C ALA A 283 8.98 -3.66 -4.11
N THR A 284 7.90 -2.97 -4.49
CA THR A 284 6.53 -3.30 -4.06
C THR A 284 6.04 -4.61 -4.64
N GLU A 285 6.35 -4.89 -5.91
CA GLU A 285 6.02 -6.15 -6.59
C GLU A 285 6.67 -7.36 -5.89
N ILE A 286 7.98 -7.32 -5.64
CA ILE A 286 8.69 -8.41 -4.96
C ILE A 286 8.26 -8.55 -3.50
N PHE A 287 8.06 -7.44 -2.80
CA PHE A 287 7.56 -7.47 -1.43
C PHE A 287 6.16 -8.10 -1.34
N THR A 288 5.27 -7.75 -2.29
CA THR A 288 3.92 -8.29 -2.39
C THR A 288 3.93 -9.78 -2.72
N TYR A 289 4.79 -10.22 -3.64
CA TYR A 289 5.01 -11.63 -3.95
C TYR A 289 5.41 -12.42 -2.69
N ASN A 290 6.40 -11.91 -1.94
CA ASN A 290 6.88 -12.57 -0.73
C ASN A 290 5.80 -12.69 0.34
N ALA A 291 5.03 -11.63 0.55
CA ALA A 291 3.91 -11.66 1.50
C ALA A 291 2.84 -12.67 1.08
N ALA A 292 2.48 -12.73 -0.20
CA ALA A 292 1.49 -13.68 -0.71
C ALA A 292 1.95 -15.14 -0.54
N LEU A 293 3.22 -15.43 -0.86
CA LEU A 293 3.78 -16.77 -0.71
C LEU A 293 3.91 -17.19 0.75
N LEU A 294 4.25 -16.25 1.63
CA LEU A 294 4.26 -16.45 3.08
C LEU A 294 2.87 -16.79 3.61
N TYR A 295 1.84 -16.06 3.20
CA TYR A 295 0.46 -16.31 3.62
C TYR A 295 -0.04 -17.68 3.16
N LEU A 296 0.20 -18.05 1.89
CA LEU A 296 -0.16 -19.36 1.36
C LEU A 296 0.58 -20.51 2.06
N SER A 297 1.85 -20.29 2.41
CA SER A 297 2.62 -21.29 3.18
C SER A 297 2.05 -21.46 4.59
N GLN A 298 1.65 -20.37 5.26
CA GLN A 298 0.97 -20.45 6.55
C GLN A 298 -0.41 -21.14 6.46
N LEU A 299 -1.18 -20.90 5.39
CA LEU A 299 -2.43 -21.63 5.12
C LEU A 299 -2.18 -23.13 4.95
N ARG A 300 -1.18 -23.50 4.14
CA ARG A 300 -0.80 -24.91 3.93
C ARG A 300 -0.43 -25.59 5.25
N ASP A 301 0.46 -24.97 6.02
CA ASP A 301 0.94 -25.53 7.29
C ASP A 301 -0.22 -25.66 8.30
N ALA A 302 -1.15 -24.69 8.32
CA ALA A 302 -2.34 -24.75 9.17
C ALA A 302 -3.28 -25.92 8.82
N ILE A 303 -3.41 -26.25 7.53
CA ILE A 303 -4.22 -27.40 7.07
C ILE A 303 -3.54 -28.73 7.40
N GLN A 304 -2.22 -28.82 7.19
CA GLN A 304 -1.47 -30.07 7.35
C GLN A 304 -1.25 -30.45 8.81
N ASP A 305 -0.81 -29.49 9.63
CA ASP A 305 -0.34 -29.78 10.99
C ASP A 305 -1.35 -29.40 12.08
N GLY A 306 -2.47 -28.75 11.71
CA GLY A 306 -3.48 -28.25 12.64
C GLY A 306 -2.94 -27.24 13.68
N ARG A 307 -1.68 -26.80 13.52
CA ARG A 307 -0.94 -25.95 14.47
C ARG A 307 -0.35 -24.77 13.72
N ARG A 308 -0.30 -23.62 14.41
CA ARG A 308 0.65 -22.56 14.05
C ARG A 308 2.05 -23.13 14.30
N TRP A 309 2.91 -23.21 13.29
CA TRP A 309 4.33 -23.39 13.57
C TRP A 309 4.89 -22.11 14.21
N THR A 310 4.89 -22.09 15.55
CA THR A 310 5.48 -21.04 16.39
C THR A 310 6.85 -21.43 16.93
N GLY A 311 7.38 -22.58 16.47
CA GLY A 311 8.70 -23.06 16.86
C GLY A 311 9.81 -22.08 16.47
N PRO A 312 10.90 -22.01 17.25
CA PRO A 312 12.08 -21.29 16.81
C PRO A 312 12.62 -21.93 15.52
N LEU A 313 13.10 -21.12 14.59
CA LEU A 313 13.92 -21.64 13.48
C LEU A 313 15.08 -22.42 14.07
N SER A 314 15.31 -23.63 13.57
CA SER A 314 16.50 -24.38 13.92
C SER A 314 17.74 -23.66 13.39
N ILE A 315 18.90 -23.92 14.00
CA ILE A 315 20.18 -23.36 13.56
C ILE A 315 20.44 -23.70 12.08
N VAL A 316 20.04 -24.90 11.64
CA VAL A 316 20.19 -25.37 10.25
C VAL A 316 19.34 -24.55 9.29
N GLU A 317 18.10 -24.21 9.65
CA GLU A 317 17.21 -23.37 8.83
C GLU A 317 17.76 -21.96 8.72
N MET A 318 18.25 -21.41 9.83
CA MET A 318 18.91 -20.11 9.88
C MET A 318 20.17 -20.05 9.01
N ASP A 319 21.05 -21.04 9.14
CA ASP A 319 22.30 -21.09 8.37
C ASP A 319 22.03 -21.31 6.87
N TYR A 320 21.07 -22.17 6.53
CA TYR A 320 20.69 -22.37 5.13
C TYR A 320 20.19 -21.06 4.49
N ILE A 321 19.28 -20.35 5.16
CA ILE A 321 18.70 -19.12 4.60
C ILE A 321 19.76 -18.01 4.50
N MET A 322 20.64 -17.87 5.49
CA MET A 322 21.72 -16.88 5.45
C MET A 322 22.81 -17.20 4.41
N ASN A 323 22.99 -18.47 4.04
CA ASN A 323 23.93 -18.87 3.00
C ASN A 323 23.33 -18.78 1.58
N MET A 324 22.01 -18.95 1.43
CA MET A 324 21.30 -18.83 0.14
C MET A 324 21.39 -17.43 -0.47
N THR A 325 21.35 -16.37 0.35
CA THR A 325 21.54 -14.98 -0.12
C THR A 325 22.94 -14.72 -0.69
N ARG A 326 23.93 -15.53 -0.30
CA ARG A 326 25.32 -15.45 -0.81
C ARG A 326 25.57 -16.32 -2.04
N ALA A 327 24.65 -17.23 -2.36
CA ALA A 327 24.86 -18.28 -3.36
C ALA A 327 24.66 -17.83 -4.81
N ASN A 328 23.99 -16.69 -5.06
CA ASN A 328 23.83 -16.13 -6.39
C ASN A 328 24.56 -14.78 -6.54
N PRO A 329 25.78 -14.77 -7.11
CA PRO A 329 26.53 -13.52 -7.33
C PRO A 329 25.85 -12.54 -8.29
N GLN A 330 24.88 -13.01 -9.09
CA GLN A 330 24.22 -12.21 -10.13
C GLN A 330 22.94 -11.51 -9.64
N SER A 331 22.35 -11.97 -8.54
CA SER A 331 21.17 -11.34 -7.93
C SER A 331 21.13 -11.62 -6.44
N PRO A 332 20.96 -10.59 -5.59
CA PRO A 332 20.83 -10.78 -4.15
C PRO A 332 19.44 -11.31 -3.75
N LEU A 333 18.54 -11.47 -4.72
CA LEU A 333 17.21 -12.02 -4.50
C LEU A 333 17.24 -13.55 -4.44
N LEU A 334 16.42 -14.09 -3.54
CA LEU A 334 16.17 -15.51 -3.41
C LEU A 334 15.47 -16.03 -4.67
N GLN A 335 15.98 -17.14 -5.19
CA GLN A 335 15.38 -17.80 -6.35
C GLN A 335 13.99 -18.35 -5.98
N PRO A 336 13.04 -18.38 -6.93
CA PRO A 336 11.67 -18.87 -6.70
C PRO A 336 11.64 -20.37 -6.31
N ASP A 337 12.66 -21.12 -6.72
CA ASP A 337 12.84 -22.54 -6.42
C ASP A 337 14.25 -22.76 -5.81
N PRO A 338 14.40 -23.53 -4.70
CA PRO A 338 13.38 -24.06 -3.80
C PRO A 338 13.17 -23.12 -2.61
N VAL A 339 11.92 -22.70 -2.37
CA VAL A 339 11.54 -22.24 -1.03
C VAL A 339 11.54 -23.45 -0.12
N VAL A 340 12.61 -23.62 0.66
CA VAL A 340 12.78 -24.77 1.57
C VAL A 340 12.03 -24.54 2.89
N PHE A 341 11.89 -23.28 3.29
CA PHE A 341 11.30 -22.92 4.57
C PHE A 341 10.17 -21.91 4.42
N THR A 342 9.10 -22.08 5.19
CA THR A 342 7.91 -21.20 5.22
C THR A 342 8.25 -19.72 5.40
N LEU A 343 9.34 -19.40 6.11
CA LEU A 343 9.74 -18.02 6.43
C LEU A 343 10.78 -17.40 5.51
N GLN A 344 11.32 -18.16 4.58
CA GLN A 344 12.28 -17.64 3.61
C GLN A 344 11.75 -16.37 2.87
N PRO A 345 10.47 -16.30 2.46
CA PRO A 345 9.90 -15.07 1.89
C PRO A 345 9.82 -13.90 2.88
N ALA A 346 9.58 -14.18 4.17
CA ALA A 346 9.50 -13.14 5.20
C ALA A 346 10.84 -12.42 5.39
N LEU A 347 11.95 -13.16 5.26
CA LEU A 347 13.31 -12.62 5.35
C LEU A 347 13.70 -11.79 4.13
N GLU A 348 13.40 -12.25 2.91
CA GLU A 348 13.59 -11.42 1.72
C GLU A 348 12.77 -10.12 1.85
N ALA A 349 11.49 -10.21 2.22
CA ALA A 349 10.64 -9.05 2.46
C ALA A 349 11.20 -8.09 3.53
N ALA A 350 11.80 -8.64 4.59
CA ALA A 350 12.43 -7.83 5.63
C ALA A 350 13.57 -6.96 5.11
N ASN A 351 14.42 -7.53 4.26
CA ASN A 351 15.54 -6.81 3.68
C ASN A 351 15.09 -5.75 2.66
N ILE A 352 13.91 -5.90 2.05
CA ILE A 352 13.34 -4.92 1.10
C ILE A 352 12.73 -3.71 1.83
N PHE A 353 12.21 -3.91 3.04
CA PHE A 353 11.42 -2.91 3.75
C PHE A 353 12.13 -1.56 3.97
N PRO A 354 13.44 -1.50 4.33
CA PRO A 354 14.15 -0.23 4.45
C PRO A 354 14.15 0.61 3.17
N TYR A 355 14.35 -0.02 2.01
CA TYR A 355 14.30 0.66 0.71
C TYR A 355 12.89 1.14 0.38
N LEU A 356 11.86 0.29 0.57
CA LEU A 356 10.46 0.68 0.40
C LEU A 356 10.12 1.91 1.24
N TYR A 357 10.47 1.90 2.53
CA TYR A 357 10.21 3.00 3.44
C TYR A 357 10.93 4.28 3.02
N HIS A 358 12.19 4.17 2.57
CA HIS A 358 12.94 5.30 2.02
C HIS A 358 12.24 5.90 0.80
N CYS A 359 11.95 5.09 -0.21
CA CYS A 359 11.32 5.53 -1.46
C CYS A 359 9.94 6.14 -1.24
N MET A 360 9.11 5.56 -0.37
CA MET A 360 7.80 6.14 -0.02
C MET A 360 7.89 7.61 0.46
N ARG A 361 8.98 7.97 1.16
CA ARG A 361 9.19 9.31 1.69
C ARG A 361 9.86 10.27 0.70
N THR A 362 10.76 9.77 -0.13
CA THR A 362 11.62 10.60 -0.98
C THR A 362 11.12 10.71 -2.42
N GLU A 363 10.45 9.69 -2.96
CA GLU A 363 9.90 9.70 -4.32
C GLU A 363 8.59 10.50 -4.37
N LYS A 364 8.70 11.78 -4.72
CA LYS A 364 7.56 12.69 -4.80
C LYS A 364 6.63 12.44 -6.01
N LEU A 365 6.95 11.54 -6.94
CA LEU A 365 6.17 11.35 -8.18
C LEU A 365 5.78 9.90 -8.45
N SER A 366 5.80 9.03 -7.44
CA SER A 366 5.38 7.65 -7.63
C SER A 366 3.86 7.53 -7.82
N ASP A 367 3.45 6.80 -8.84
CA ASP A 367 2.08 6.39 -9.13
C ASP A 367 1.71 5.05 -8.47
N VAL A 368 2.65 4.44 -7.73
CA VAL A 368 2.53 3.13 -7.10
C VAL A 368 1.85 3.24 -5.75
N LEU A 369 0.73 2.53 -5.59
CA LEU A 369 0.02 2.41 -4.32
C LEU A 369 0.67 1.30 -3.48
N VAL A 370 1.20 1.64 -2.30
CA VAL A 370 1.74 0.64 -1.36
C VAL A 370 0.61 0.15 -0.47
N ILE A 371 0.12 -1.06 -0.74
CA ILE A 371 -1.02 -1.64 -0.05
C ILE A 371 -0.63 -2.26 1.30
N LEU A 372 -1.50 -2.13 2.31
CA LEU A 372 -1.19 -2.53 3.69
C LEU A 372 -1.20 -4.06 3.92
N ALA A 373 -1.92 -4.84 3.11
CA ALA A 373 -2.00 -6.29 3.32
C ALA A 373 -0.63 -6.99 3.30
N PRO A 374 0.22 -6.81 2.27
CA PRO A 374 1.57 -7.35 2.28
C PRO A 374 2.38 -6.95 3.52
N LEU A 375 2.32 -5.67 3.91
CA LEU A 375 3.03 -5.15 5.08
C LEU A 375 2.58 -5.85 6.36
N GLY A 376 1.28 -5.99 6.54
CA GLY A 376 0.70 -6.62 7.73
C GLY A 376 0.99 -8.10 7.81
N ILE A 377 0.91 -8.83 6.68
CA ILE A 377 1.23 -10.26 6.61
C ILE A 377 2.67 -10.51 7.06
N VAL A 378 3.63 -9.76 6.50
CA VAL A 378 5.05 -9.90 6.85
C VAL A 378 5.29 -9.49 8.31
N TYR A 379 4.75 -8.35 8.73
CA TYR A 379 4.87 -7.85 10.10
C TYR A 379 4.37 -8.86 11.14
N CYS A 380 3.15 -9.38 10.98
CA CYS A 380 2.59 -10.36 11.92
C CYS A 380 3.35 -11.70 11.89
N ALA A 381 3.85 -12.12 10.74
CA ALA A 381 4.66 -13.33 10.62
C ALA A 381 6.02 -13.22 11.34
N LEU A 382 6.63 -12.03 11.34
CA LEU A 382 7.87 -11.75 12.07
C LEU A 382 7.62 -11.59 13.58
N GLN A 383 6.56 -10.87 13.97
CA GLN A 383 6.22 -10.68 15.38
C GLN A 383 5.91 -11.97 16.12
N SER A 384 5.30 -12.94 15.44
CA SER A 384 5.07 -14.27 16.02
C SER A 384 6.36 -15.07 16.27
N ARG A 385 7.54 -14.53 15.93
CA ARG A 385 8.84 -15.23 15.98
C ARG A 385 9.97 -14.34 16.52
N PRO A 386 10.09 -14.21 17.85
CA PRO A 386 11.02 -13.28 18.51
C PRO A 386 12.49 -13.45 18.10
N ASN A 387 12.93 -14.69 17.88
CA ASN A 387 14.32 -14.99 17.47
C ASN A 387 14.66 -14.50 16.06
N LEU A 388 13.65 -14.43 15.18
CA LEU A 388 13.80 -13.90 13.83
C LEU A 388 13.69 -12.39 13.86
N LEU A 389 12.67 -11.89 14.57
CA LEU A 389 12.46 -10.46 14.78
C LEU A 389 13.71 -9.80 15.35
N SER A 390 14.39 -10.38 16.34
CA SER A 390 15.61 -9.80 16.92
C SER A 390 16.75 -9.63 15.92
N LYS A 391 16.79 -10.42 14.84
CA LYS A 391 17.79 -10.30 13.76
C LYS A 391 17.44 -9.26 12.71
N VAL A 392 16.15 -8.99 12.49
CA VAL A 392 15.65 -8.04 11.49
C VAL A 392 15.01 -6.79 12.12
N ALA A 393 15.05 -6.65 13.44
CA ALA A 393 14.39 -5.57 14.18
C ALA A 393 14.83 -4.19 13.68
N GLY A 394 16.13 -4.01 13.43
CA GLY A 394 16.68 -2.77 12.88
C GLY A 394 16.13 -2.39 11.50
N GLN A 395 15.54 -3.34 10.75
CA GLN A 395 14.88 -3.09 9.47
C GLN A 395 13.41 -2.68 9.66
N PHE A 396 12.73 -3.15 10.71
CA PHE A 396 11.28 -2.93 10.95
C PHE A 396 10.92 -1.94 12.07
N GLU A 397 11.87 -1.51 12.91
CA GLU A 397 11.68 -0.47 13.94
C GLU A 397 11.64 0.94 13.34
N MET A 398 10.75 1.15 12.38
CA MET A 398 10.56 2.45 11.72
C MET A 398 9.37 3.19 12.33
N PRO A 399 9.40 4.54 12.42
CA PRO A 399 8.27 5.35 12.91
C PRO A 399 6.93 4.99 12.28
N PHE A 400 6.96 4.61 11.00
CA PHE A 400 5.79 4.14 10.27
C PHE A 400 5.13 2.90 10.88
N ILE A 401 5.89 1.86 11.22
CA ILE A 401 5.35 0.62 11.80
C ILE A 401 4.70 0.90 13.16
N ASN A 402 5.24 1.84 13.93
CA ASN A 402 4.64 2.28 15.19
C ASN A 402 3.31 3.02 14.98
N GLU A 403 3.20 3.83 13.92
CA GLU A 403 1.96 4.56 13.60
C GLU A 403 0.85 3.63 13.10
N VAL A 404 1.17 2.66 12.23
CA VAL A 404 0.18 1.76 11.61
C VAL A 404 0.06 0.39 12.27
N GLY A 405 0.82 0.10 13.32
CA GLY A 405 0.94 -1.25 13.90
C GLY A 405 -0.41 -1.89 14.27
N SER A 406 -1.33 -1.12 14.86
CA SER A 406 -2.68 -1.60 15.18
C SER A 406 -3.50 -1.96 13.93
N MET A 407 -3.31 -1.24 12.82
CA MET A 407 -3.94 -1.55 11.54
C MET A 407 -3.34 -2.82 10.92
N LEU A 408 -2.02 -3.00 11.06
CA LEU A 408 -1.32 -4.18 10.54
C LEU A 408 -1.76 -5.48 11.22
N GLN A 409 -2.15 -5.45 12.50
CA GLN A 409 -2.63 -6.63 13.23
C GLN A 409 -3.87 -7.28 12.60
N ARG A 410 -4.63 -6.55 11.78
CA ARG A 410 -5.80 -7.11 11.06
C ARG A 410 -5.41 -8.19 10.06
N TYR A 411 -4.16 -8.19 9.61
CA TYR A 411 -3.62 -9.17 8.68
C TYR A 411 -2.94 -10.34 9.39
N SER A 412 -3.06 -10.42 10.71
CA SER A 412 -2.60 -11.58 11.47
C SER A 412 -3.24 -12.86 10.96
N PHE A 413 -2.44 -13.92 10.89
CA PHE A 413 -2.93 -15.24 10.54
C PHE A 413 -3.82 -15.80 11.67
N PRO A 414 -4.98 -16.43 11.41
CA PRO A 414 -5.88 -16.93 12.46
C PRO A 414 -5.22 -17.90 13.46
N SER A 415 -5.72 -17.94 14.69
CA SER A 415 -5.49 -19.03 15.63
C SER A 415 -6.69 -19.96 15.57
N ALA A 416 -6.48 -21.27 15.65
CA ALA A 416 -7.54 -22.27 15.84
C ALA A 416 -8.26 -22.17 17.20
N GLN A 417 -7.95 -21.13 17.98
CA GLN A 417 -8.57 -20.79 19.26
C GLN A 417 -8.78 -19.27 19.26
N ALA A 418 -9.95 -18.86 18.81
CA ALA A 418 -10.52 -17.55 19.05
C ALA A 418 -12.03 -17.72 18.84
N ASP A 419 -12.65 -18.42 19.79
CA ASP A 419 -14.06 -18.22 20.12
C ASP A 419 -14.20 -16.90 20.89
#